data_AF-A0A4Q1DDC5-F1
#
_entry.id   AF-A0A4Q1DDC5-F1
#
_cell.length_a   1.000
_cell.length_b   1.000
_cell.length_c   1.000
_cell.angle_alpha   90.00
_cell.angle_beta   90.00
_cell.angle_gamma   90.00
#
_symmetry.space_group_name_H-M   'P 1'
#
loop_
_entity.id
_entity.type
_entity.pdbx_description
1 polymer ?
#
loop_
_entity_poly.entity_id
_entity_poly.type
_entity_poly.pdbx_seq_one_letter_code
_entity_poly.pdbx_strand_id
1 'polypeptide(L)'
;MRLYIIQIRSLPFKTIPVLQYSYRTSLYQNSFSVICLTCGSEGVHYKAASGNWQHMPAQPVTVKNATGAGDAFWAGFISAWNVKQTLDDCVHHGIEIASRKLSGDL
;
A
#
# COMPACT_ATOMS: atom_id res chain seq x y z
N MET A 1 -19.48 -4.98 -2.59
CA MET A 1 -18.44 -4.31 -1.78
C MET A 1 -17.63 -3.42 -2.71
N ARG A 2 -17.48 -2.13 -2.41
CA ARG A 2 -16.83 -1.15 -3.31
C ARG A 2 -15.45 -0.84 -2.75
N LEU A 3 -14.40 -1.31 -3.41
CA LEU A 3 -13.02 -1.03 -3.01
C LEU A 3 -12.66 0.37 -3.49
N TYR A 4 -12.29 1.24 -2.56
CA TYR A 4 -11.80 2.58 -2.84
C TYR A 4 -10.32 2.62 -2.52
N ILE A 5 -9.51 2.92 -3.52
CA ILE A 5 -8.05 2.96 -3.41
C ILE A 5 -7.63 4.43 -3.43
N ILE A 6 -6.99 4.88 -2.35
CA ILE A 6 -6.35 6.19 -2.29
C ILE A 6 -4.86 5.99 -2.14
N GLN A 7 -4.13 6.28 -3.21
CA GLN A 7 -2.67 6.38 -3.18
C GLN A 7 -2.29 7.81 -2.84
N ILE A 8 -1.48 7.99 -1.80
CA ILE A 8 -1.03 9.31 -1.40
C ILE A 8 0.44 9.45 -1.77
N ARG A 9 0.74 10.40 -2.67
CA ARG A 9 2.12 10.70 -3.07
C ARG A 9 2.80 11.51 -1.97
N SER A 10 4.04 11.13 -1.64
CA SER A 10 4.80 11.60 -0.48
C SER A 10 4.96 13.12 -0.42
N LEU A 11 4.57 13.71 0.70
CA LEU A 11 5.45 14.63 1.42
C LEU A 11 6.29 13.77 2.38
N PRO A 12 7.53 14.16 2.73
CA PRO A 12 8.43 13.36 3.55
C PRO A 12 7.75 12.90 4.85
N PHE A 13 7.70 11.58 5.08
CA PHE A 13 7.07 10.95 6.25
C PHE A 13 7.68 11.41 7.57
N LYS A 14 8.95 11.87 7.54
CA LYS A 14 9.64 12.46 8.69
C LYS A 14 8.98 13.72 9.25
N THR A 15 8.19 14.45 8.46
CA THR A 15 7.70 15.78 8.83
C THR A 15 6.20 15.81 9.18
N ILE A 16 5.47 14.73 8.86
CA ILE A 16 4.02 14.66 9.02
C ILE A 16 3.70 13.42 9.84
N PRO A 17 3.36 13.56 11.14
CA PRO A 17 3.01 12.40 11.96
C PRO A 17 1.83 11.64 11.32
N VAL A 18 1.81 10.32 11.44
CA VAL A 18 0.71 9.42 11.01
C VAL A 18 -0.67 9.98 11.40
N LEU A 19 -0.73 10.69 12.52
CA LEU A 19 -1.90 11.43 13.01
C LEU A 19 -2.47 12.42 11.98
N GLN A 20 -1.65 13.14 11.20
CA GLN A 20 -2.14 14.13 10.23
C GLN A 20 -2.87 13.48 9.04
N TYR A 21 -2.42 12.30 8.60
CA TYR A 21 -3.18 11.46 7.67
C TYR A 21 -4.43 10.87 8.30
N SER A 22 -4.36 10.52 9.59
CA SER A 22 -5.52 10.04 10.34
C SER A 22 -6.64 11.09 10.36
N TYR A 23 -6.34 12.39 10.49
CA TYR A 23 -7.34 13.47 10.48
C TYR A 23 -7.98 13.70 9.11
N ARG A 24 -7.20 13.61 8.01
CA ARG A 24 -7.78 13.70 6.66
C ARG A 24 -8.61 12.47 6.30
N THR A 25 -8.21 11.30 6.79
CA THR A 25 -8.96 10.05 6.58
C THR A 25 -10.15 9.90 7.53
N SER A 26 -10.14 10.50 8.72
CA SER A 26 -11.26 10.47 9.68
C SER A 26 -12.52 11.13 9.15
N LEU A 27 -12.39 12.17 8.31
CA LEU A 27 -13.51 12.83 7.65
C LEU A 27 -14.25 11.91 6.66
N TYR A 28 -13.64 10.81 6.22
CA TYR A 28 -14.16 9.89 5.21
C TYR A 28 -14.08 8.42 5.66
N GLN A 29 -13.94 8.14 6.96
CA GLN A 29 -13.72 6.79 7.48
C GLN A 29 -14.80 5.78 7.07
N ASN A 30 -16.03 6.24 6.85
CA ASN A 30 -17.15 5.40 6.40
C ASN A 30 -17.18 5.16 4.88
N SER A 31 -16.27 5.76 4.11
CA SER A 31 -16.26 5.68 2.64
C SER A 31 -15.25 4.70 2.08
N PHE A 32 -14.33 4.16 2.90
CA PHE A 32 -13.24 3.31 2.43
C PHE A 32 -13.24 1.96 3.13
N SER A 33 -13.01 0.88 2.39
CA SER A 33 -12.88 -0.46 2.97
C SER A 33 -11.46 -0.73 3.47
N VAL A 34 -10.46 -0.19 2.77
CA VAL A 34 -9.03 -0.40 3.02
C VAL A 34 -8.28 0.89 2.67
N ILE A 35 -7.24 1.20 3.44
CA ILE A 35 -6.28 2.27 3.14
C ILE A 35 -4.89 1.65 3.12
N CYS A 36 -4.12 1.91 2.06
CA CYS A 36 -2.69 1.58 1.98
C CYS A 36 -1.90 2.84 1.62
N LEU A 37 -0.82 3.09 2.36
CA LEU A 37 0.16 4.14 2.12
C LEU A 37 1.48 3.45 1.74
N THR A 38 1.83 3.51 0.47
CA THR A 38 3.09 2.97 -0.04
C THR A 38 4.22 3.99 0.17
N CYS A 39 5.29 3.55 0.81
CA CYS A 39 6.43 4.38 1.23
C CYS A 39 7.74 3.94 0.56
N GLY A 40 7.66 3.41 -0.67
CA GLY A 40 8.84 2.97 -1.42
C GLY A 40 9.64 1.91 -0.65
N SER A 41 10.93 2.18 -0.41
CA SER A 41 11.82 1.28 0.34
C SER A 41 11.45 1.10 1.81
N GLU A 42 10.60 1.97 2.38
CA GLU A 42 10.11 1.82 3.76
C GLU A 42 8.90 0.87 3.85
N GLY A 43 8.40 0.33 2.73
CA GLY A 43 7.29 -0.61 2.72
C GLY A 43 5.93 0.06 2.64
N VAL A 44 4.94 -0.49 3.34
CA VAL A 44 3.54 -0.09 3.25
C VAL A 44 2.90 -0.01 4.64
N HIS A 45 2.29 1.13 4.95
CA HIS A 45 1.37 1.24 6.07
C HIS A 45 -0.05 0.98 5.59
N TYR A 46 -0.83 0.15 6.28
CA TYR A 46 -2.19 -0.19 5.84
C TYR A 46 -3.14 -0.43 7.00
N LYS A 47 -4.43 -0.33 6.72
CA LYS A 47 -5.50 -0.73 7.63
C LYS A 47 -6.81 -0.97 6.89
N ALA A 48 -7.68 -1.77 7.51
CA ALA A 48 -9.10 -1.78 7.18
C ALA A 48 -9.80 -0.52 7.71
N ALA A 49 -11.02 -0.25 7.23
CA ALA A 49 -11.85 0.92 7.62
C ALA A 49 -11.87 1.18 9.14
N SER A 50 -12.16 0.12 9.91
CA SER A 50 -12.26 0.13 11.38
C SER A 50 -11.06 -0.54 12.07
N GLY A 51 -9.96 -0.75 11.34
CA GLY A 51 -8.76 -1.42 11.86
C GLY A 51 -7.69 -0.46 12.39
N ASN A 52 -6.75 -1.03 13.14
CA ASN A 52 -5.52 -0.34 13.51
C ASN A 52 -4.55 -0.28 12.32
N TRP A 53 -3.70 0.74 12.31
CA TRP A 53 -2.58 0.80 11.37
C TRP A 53 -1.62 -0.36 11.59
N GLN A 54 -1.22 -0.97 10.49
CA GLN A 54 -0.19 -1.98 10.40
C GLN A 54 0.91 -1.48 9.47
N HIS A 55 2.07 -2.11 9.53
CA HIS A 55 3.21 -1.80 8.69
C HIS A 55 3.84 -3.09 8.20
N MET A 56 4.06 -3.19 6.89
CA MET A 56 4.79 -4.28 6.27
C MET A 56 6.01 -3.70 5.53
N PRO A 57 7.23 -4.15 5.84
CA PRO A 57 8.44 -3.63 5.20
C PRO A 57 8.49 -4.03 3.71
N ALA A 58 9.18 -3.22 2.91
CA ALA A 58 9.46 -3.58 1.52
C ALA A 58 10.45 -4.75 1.46
N GLN A 59 10.38 -5.55 0.40
CA GLN A 59 11.40 -6.55 0.13
C GLN A 59 12.68 -5.86 -0.40
N PRO A 60 13.86 -6.17 0.15
CA PRO A 60 15.12 -5.63 -0.37
C PRO A 60 15.38 -6.11 -1.80
N VAL A 61 15.57 -5.17 -2.73
CA VAL A 61 15.87 -5.46 -4.14
C VAL A 61 16.87 -4.46 -4.70
N THR A 62 17.67 -4.89 -5.67
CA THR A 62 18.47 -3.98 -6.50
C THR A 62 17.54 -3.32 -7.52
N VAL A 63 17.31 -2.02 -7.37
CA VAL A 63 16.38 -1.28 -8.24
C VAL A 63 16.99 -1.06 -9.63
N LYS A 64 16.39 -1.68 -10.66
CA LYS A 64 16.69 -1.40 -12.07
C LYS A 64 15.81 -0.29 -12.63
N ASN A 65 14.51 -0.30 -12.33
CA ASN A 65 13.56 0.73 -12.77
C ASN A 65 12.34 0.83 -11.83
N ALA A 66 12.15 2.00 -11.21
CA ALA A 66 11.04 2.27 -10.29
C ALA A 66 9.73 2.74 -10.96
N THR A 67 9.76 3.00 -12.27
CA THR A 67 8.56 3.42 -13.01
C THR A 67 7.51 2.31 -12.96
N GLY A 68 6.30 2.67 -12.53
CA GLY A 68 5.18 1.73 -12.40
C GLY A 68 5.23 0.81 -11.18
N ALA A 69 6.18 0.98 -10.24
CA ALA A 69 6.23 0.15 -9.03
C ALA A 69 4.96 0.25 -8.16
N GLY A 70 4.33 1.43 -8.11
CA GLY A 70 3.04 1.62 -7.44
C GLY A 70 1.89 0.92 -8.15
N ASP A 71 1.86 0.96 -9.49
CA ASP A 71 0.84 0.26 -10.28
C ASP A 71 0.99 -1.25 -10.13
N ALA A 72 2.23 -1.74 -10.12
CA ALA A 72 2.58 -3.13 -9.86
C ALA A 72 2.13 -3.58 -8.46
N PHE A 73 2.35 -2.76 -7.43
CA PHE A 73 1.81 -3.01 -6.09
C PHE A 73 0.29 -3.20 -6.12
N TRP A 74 -0.44 -2.29 -6.75
CA TRP A 74 -1.90 -2.38 -6.82
C TRP A 74 -2.38 -3.56 -7.66
N ALA A 75 -1.68 -3.91 -8.74
CA ALA A 75 -2.00 -5.09 -9.53
C ALA A 75 -1.90 -6.38 -8.69
N GLY A 76 -0.82 -6.54 -7.92
CA GLY A 76 -0.65 -7.65 -6.98
C GLY A 76 -1.74 -7.63 -5.90
N PHE A 77 -1.92 -6.49 -5.24
CA PHE A 77 -2.94 -6.34 -4.19
C PHE A 77 -4.34 -6.72 -4.68
N ILE A 78 -4.79 -6.18 -5.81
CA ILE A 78 -6.13 -6.41 -6.35
C ILE A 78 -6.30 -7.87 -6.80
N SER A 79 -5.25 -8.48 -7.37
CA SER A 79 -5.26 -9.90 -7.74
C SER A 79 -5.55 -10.80 -6.52
N ALA A 80 -4.82 -10.58 -5.42
CA ALA A 80 -5.02 -11.28 -4.16
C ALA A 80 -6.41 -10.99 -3.54
N TRP A 81 -6.84 -9.72 -3.58
CA TRP A 81 -8.14 -9.31 -3.06
C TRP A 81 -9.31 -10.00 -3.75
N ASN A 82 -9.24 -10.17 -5.07
CA ASN A 82 -10.28 -10.80 -5.87
C ASN A 82 -10.48 -12.29 -5.53
N VAL A 83 -9.46 -12.97 -5.02
CA VAL A 83 -9.54 -14.35 -4.55
C VAL A 83 -9.81 -14.46 -3.05
N LYS A 84 -10.28 -13.37 -2.42
CA LYS A 84 -10.69 -13.28 -1.00
C LYS A 84 -9.59 -13.63 0.00
N GLN A 85 -8.35 -13.29 -0.32
CA GLN A 85 -7.26 -13.37 0.65
C GLN A 85 -7.41 -12.33 1.78
N THR A 86 -6.65 -12.50 2.86
CA THR A 86 -6.64 -11.53 3.96
C THR A 86 -6.03 -10.20 3.52
N LEU A 87 -6.25 -9.12 4.28
CA LEU A 87 -5.65 -7.83 3.95
C LEU A 87 -4.11 -7.90 3.95
N ASP A 88 -3.54 -8.60 4.93
CA ASP A 88 -2.10 -8.86 5.03
C ASP A 88 -1.56 -9.58 3.80
N ASP A 89 -2.22 -10.65 3.36
CA ASP A 89 -1.84 -11.39 2.15
C ASP A 89 -1.91 -10.49 0.90
N CYS A 90 -2.93 -9.64 0.80
CA CYS A 90 -3.06 -8.69 -0.31
C CYS A 90 -1.92 -7.68 -0.34
N VAL A 91 -1.54 -7.12 0.81
CA VAL A 91 -0.41 -6.20 0.93
C VAL A 91 0.90 -6.90 0.61
N HIS A 92 1.10 -8.11 1.14
CA HIS A 92 2.27 -8.93 0.87
C HIS A 92 2.42 -9.20 -0.63
N HIS A 93 1.36 -9.66 -1.29
CA HIS A 93 1.41 -9.93 -2.73
C HIS A 93 1.61 -8.65 -3.55
N GLY A 94 1.06 -7.51 -3.13
CA GLY A 94 1.39 -6.22 -3.72
C GLY A 94 2.89 -5.90 -3.62
N ILE A 95 3.50 -6.08 -2.45
CA ILE A 95 4.94 -5.85 -2.25
C ILE A 95 5.77 -6.79 -3.14
N GLU A 96 5.39 -8.07 -3.23
CA GLU A 96 6.06 -9.05 -4.08
C GLU A 96 6.08 -8.63 -5.56
N ILE A 97 4.92 -8.25 -6.11
CA ILE A 97 4.79 -7.82 -7.50
C ILE A 97 5.53 -6.50 -7.76
N ALA A 98 5.47 -5.53 -6.83
CA ALA A 98 6.26 -4.31 -6.93
C ALA A 98 7.77 -4.58 -6.91
N SER A 99 8.21 -5.52 -6.09
CA SER A 99 9.62 -5.89 -5.93
C SER A 99 10.18 -6.51 -7.21
N ARG A 100 9.43 -7.43 -7.83
CA ARG A 100 9.76 -7.99 -9.15
C ARG A 100 9.82 -6.92 -10.24
N LYS A 101 8.90 -5.95 -10.20
CA LYS A 101 8.89 -4.84 -11.17
C LYS A 101 10.11 -3.93 -11.02
N LEU A 102 10.56 -3.73 -9.78
CA LEU A 102 11.75 -2.95 -9.44
C LEU A 102 13.03 -3.65 -9.88
N SER A 103 13.13 -4.97 -9.68
CA SER A 103 14.29 -5.78 -10.08
C SER A 103 14.32 -6.12 -11.58
N GLY A 104 13.24 -5.84 -12.31
CA GLY A 104 13.12 -6.14 -13.75
C GLY A 104 12.76 -7.59 -14.07
N ASP A 105 12.11 -8.28 -13.14
CA ASP A 105 11.64 -9.67 -13.26
C ASP A 105 10.14 -9.76 -13.60
N LEU A 106 9.60 -8.66 -14.14
CA LEU A 106 8.24 -8.43 -14.63
C LEU A 106 8.30 -7.59 -15.91
#